data_AF-A0A5N6PTY6-F1
#
_entry.id   AF-A0A5N6PTY6-F1
#
_cell.length_a   1.000
_cell.length_b   1.000
_cell.length_c   1.000
_cell.angle_alpha   90.00
_cell.angle_beta   90.00
_cell.angle_gamma   90.00
#
_symmetry.space_group_name_H-M   'P 1'
#
loop_
_entity.id
_entity.type
_entity.pdbx_description
1 polymer ?
#
loop_
_entity_poly.entity_id
_entity_poly.type
_entity_poly.pdbx_seq_one_letter_code
_entity_poly.pdbx_strand_id
1 'polypeptide(L)'
;MMFSLGSHVRRELFSIYHYRYSTATKSSLIDESSSAVRTQFVNYLVNTFGFSQESAVSSLSKVRRLNSTRNCDSVVRILKDSGFDIAQIKDIVSWIPRILLYKPNETLEPKIRVFLDLGLSNSDLIGLLKRNPSLLELGLHSRIMPTIDYLRMLVGSDEKVVEIINKSRWLFSSSIALKMYSGNVMLLQSYGFSDEQIGKFVHKNAMHFAQPPQWLTSKLNWVESRMGISRDSSEFFRCFYAVASNSISSMEKKMGVYRSFGFTDTELSMLFKNQPFCFALSEDTIRDKLSFFMNELGYTTSYLVTCPSLFSLSLEKRVKPRNEVLKILKERMLLGSKSLITLVNYPELRFQDYLRRFEDEIPSLYESYGYFWAVTGGFTPSLYALAVSKQFPPPCPCADVAASLLSPPKHHR
;
A
#
# COMPACT_ATOMS: atom_id res chain seq x y z
N MET A 1 -15.03 4.49 22.89
CA MET A 1 -13.74 4.07 23.53
C MET A 1 -12.88 3.40 22.48
N MET A 2 -11.66 3.89 22.36
CA MET A 2 -10.68 3.57 21.32
C MET A 2 -10.21 2.11 21.43
N PHE A 3 -10.21 1.38 20.32
CA PHE A 3 -9.39 0.18 20.20
C PHE A 3 -8.14 0.49 19.36
N SER A 4 -7.09 0.85 20.09
CA SER A 4 -5.71 0.52 19.73
C SER A 4 -5.63 -0.99 19.53
N LEU A 5 -5.52 -1.46 18.29
CA LEU A 5 -5.10 -2.83 18.01
C LEU A 5 -3.61 -2.89 18.35
N GLY A 6 -3.34 -3.22 19.61
CA GLY A 6 -2.02 -3.32 20.20
C GLY A 6 -1.10 -4.24 19.42
N SER A 7 0.18 -3.88 19.45
CA SER A 7 1.37 -4.59 18.96
C SER A 7 1.49 -6.08 19.36
N HIS A 8 0.59 -6.61 20.17
CA HIS A 8 0.58 -7.99 20.66
C HIS A 8 0.12 -9.01 19.62
N VAL A 9 -0.91 -8.72 18.81
CA VAL A 9 -1.40 -9.70 17.80
C VAL A 9 -0.37 -9.92 16.68
N ARG A 10 0.48 -8.92 16.39
CA ARG A 10 1.61 -9.07 15.45
C ARG A 10 2.77 -9.90 15.99
N ARG A 11 2.89 -10.08 17.31
CA ARG A 11 3.89 -10.96 17.94
C ARG A 11 3.39 -12.42 18.03
N GLU A 12 2.08 -12.64 18.19
CA GLU A 12 1.56 -14.00 18.37
C GLU A 12 1.62 -14.86 17.11
N LEU A 13 1.49 -14.29 15.90
CA LEU A 13 1.69 -15.05 14.66
C LEU A 13 3.14 -15.55 14.46
N PHE A 14 4.11 -15.01 15.21
CA PHE A 14 5.49 -15.47 15.20
C PHE A 14 5.83 -16.45 16.34
N SER A 15 4.94 -16.65 17.30
CA SER A 15 5.22 -17.45 18.51
C SER A 15 4.86 -18.95 18.39
N ILE A 16 4.31 -19.40 17.27
CA ILE A 16 3.76 -20.78 17.14
C ILE A 16 4.80 -21.82 16.68
N TYR A 17 6.06 -21.45 16.43
CA TYR A 17 7.10 -22.42 16.07
C TYR A 17 8.16 -22.61 17.17
N HIS A 18 7.71 -22.97 18.37
CA HIS A 18 8.58 -23.68 19.31
C HIS A 18 8.60 -25.17 18.96
N TYR A 19 9.65 -25.59 18.27
CA TYR A 19 10.00 -27.00 18.11
C TYR A 19 10.25 -27.58 19.51
N ARG A 20 9.33 -28.41 20.02
CA ARG A 20 9.55 -29.20 21.24
C ARG A 20 10.57 -30.29 20.94
N TYR A 21 11.72 -30.24 21.60
CA TYR A 21 12.75 -31.27 21.50
C TYR A 21 12.49 -32.36 22.55
N SER A 22 12.49 -33.62 22.09
CA SER A 22 12.60 -34.81 22.92
C SER A 22 14.08 -35.02 23.27
N THR A 23 14.39 -35.12 24.57
CA THR A 23 15.73 -35.38 25.08
C THR A 23 16.01 -36.87 25.12
N ALA A 24 16.85 -37.35 24.20
CA ALA A 24 17.55 -38.62 24.36
C ALA A 24 19.04 -38.33 24.60
N THR A 25 19.46 -38.45 25.85
CA THR A 25 20.83 -38.23 26.30
C THR A 25 21.69 -39.42 25.89
N LYS A 26 22.68 -39.19 25.02
CA LYS A 26 23.83 -40.10 24.87
C LYS A 26 25.09 -39.29 25.09
N SER A 27 25.73 -39.53 26.24
CA SER A 27 27.04 -39.00 26.60
C SER A 27 28.08 -39.48 25.58
N SER A 28 28.84 -38.54 25.02
CA SER A 28 30.05 -38.82 24.24
C SER A 28 31.10 -37.77 24.57
N LEU A 29 32.32 -38.26 24.76
CA LEU A 29 33.53 -37.53 25.14
C LEU A 29 33.67 -36.20 24.38
N ILE A 30 33.81 -35.10 25.10
CA ILE A 30 34.05 -33.77 24.52
C ILE A 30 35.49 -33.74 24.02
N ASP A 31 35.64 -33.77 22.70
CA ASP A 31 36.91 -33.59 21.98
C ASP A 31 37.52 -32.21 22.29
N GLU A 32 38.73 -32.15 22.84
CA GLU A 32 39.40 -30.90 23.27
C GLU A 32 39.51 -29.87 22.13
N SER A 33 39.68 -30.35 20.90
CA SER A 33 39.68 -29.54 19.67
C SER A 33 38.35 -28.79 19.48
N SER A 34 37.23 -29.45 19.75
CA SER A 34 35.88 -28.87 19.69
C SER A 34 35.67 -27.79 20.76
N SER A 35 36.27 -27.98 21.95
CA SER A 35 36.23 -26.99 23.04
C SER A 35 37.02 -25.73 22.71
N ALA A 36 38.24 -25.87 22.16
CA ALA A 36 39.08 -24.75 21.78
C ALA A 36 38.44 -23.85 20.71
N VAL A 37 37.84 -24.44 19.66
CA VAL A 37 37.17 -23.68 18.59
C VAL A 37 35.94 -22.92 19.12
N ARG A 38 35.20 -23.51 20.07
CA ARG A 38 34.07 -22.84 20.74
C ARG A 38 34.50 -21.62 21.54
N THR A 39 35.58 -21.73 22.31
CA THR A 39 36.16 -20.62 23.06
C THR A 39 36.66 -19.52 22.12
N GLN A 40 37.34 -19.90 21.03
CA GLN A 40 37.80 -18.94 20.03
C GLN A 40 36.63 -18.15 19.41
N PHE A 41 35.51 -18.82 19.10
CA PHE A 41 34.33 -18.15 18.56
C PHE A 41 33.70 -17.18 19.56
N VAL A 42 33.59 -17.55 20.84
CA VAL A 42 33.08 -16.64 21.89
C VAL A 42 33.98 -15.41 22.03
N ASN A 43 35.30 -15.60 22.12
CA ASN A 43 36.26 -14.50 22.20
C ASN A 43 36.19 -13.60 20.95
N TYR A 44 35.99 -14.19 19.77
CA TYR A 44 35.79 -13.44 18.53
C TYR A 44 34.57 -12.53 18.63
N LEU A 45 33.44 -13.04 19.13
CA LEU A 45 32.22 -12.25 19.30
C LEU A 45 32.40 -11.08 20.28
N VAL A 46 33.07 -11.34 21.40
CA VAL A 46 33.36 -10.32 22.43
C VAL A 46 34.29 -9.24 21.85
N ASN A 47 35.42 -9.64 21.28
CA ASN A 47 36.46 -8.70 20.84
C ASN A 47 36.06 -7.90 19.58
N THR A 48 35.36 -8.54 18.63
CA THR A 48 35.06 -7.92 17.32
C THR A 48 33.79 -7.09 17.35
N PHE A 49 32.76 -7.56 18.07
CA PHE A 49 31.44 -6.93 18.07
C PHE A 49 31.02 -6.39 19.45
N GLY A 50 31.83 -6.57 20.49
CA GLY A 50 31.53 -6.08 21.84
C GLY A 50 30.32 -6.79 22.47
N PHE A 51 30.15 -8.10 22.25
CA PHE A 51 29.18 -8.88 23.01
C PHE A 51 29.62 -8.96 24.48
N SER A 52 28.68 -9.00 25.42
CA SER A 52 28.99 -9.49 26.76
C SER A 52 29.34 -10.98 26.69
N GLN A 53 30.12 -11.47 27.64
CA GLN A 53 30.50 -12.89 27.72
C GLN A 53 29.25 -13.80 27.67
N GLU A 54 28.21 -13.44 28.43
CA GLU A 54 26.94 -14.17 28.48
C GLU A 54 26.21 -14.17 27.13
N SER A 55 26.15 -13.02 26.45
CA SER A 55 25.49 -12.89 25.15
C SER A 55 26.24 -13.64 24.05
N ALA A 56 27.57 -13.66 24.11
CA ALA A 56 28.41 -14.44 23.20
C ALA A 56 28.21 -15.95 23.38
N VAL A 57 28.15 -16.44 24.63
CA VAL A 57 27.84 -17.85 24.93
C VAL A 57 26.42 -18.21 24.49
N SER A 58 25.44 -17.34 24.75
CA SER A 58 24.06 -17.50 24.26
C SER A 58 24.01 -17.58 22.72
N SER A 59 24.76 -16.74 22.02
CA SER A 59 24.86 -16.78 20.56
C SER A 59 25.51 -18.09 20.08
N LEU A 60 26.60 -18.54 20.71
CA LEU A 60 27.23 -19.83 20.41
C LEU A 60 26.24 -21.01 20.56
N SER A 61 25.34 -20.97 21.55
CA SER A 61 24.35 -22.04 21.77
C SER A 61 23.41 -22.26 20.56
N LYS A 62 23.21 -21.21 19.74
CA LYS A 62 22.41 -21.27 18.49
C LYS A 62 23.19 -21.93 17.33
N VAL A 63 24.48 -22.18 17.50
CA VAL A 63 25.36 -22.79 16.50
C VAL A 63 25.54 -24.28 16.82
N ARG A 64 24.77 -25.13 16.12
CA ARG A 64 24.79 -26.59 16.34
C ARG A 64 26.13 -27.25 15.96
N ARG A 65 26.75 -26.81 14.86
CA ARG A 65 28.01 -27.35 14.34
C ARG A 65 28.99 -26.20 14.13
N LEU A 66 30.06 -26.18 14.91
CA LEU A 66 31.14 -25.21 14.83
C LEU A 66 32.45 -25.99 14.71
N ASN A 67 32.99 -26.06 13.51
CA ASN A 67 34.22 -26.81 13.22
C ASN A 67 35.41 -25.88 12.94
N SER A 68 35.16 -24.60 12.65
CA SER A 68 36.18 -23.62 12.33
C SER A 68 35.63 -22.19 12.46
N THR A 69 36.52 -21.24 12.72
CA THR A 69 36.27 -19.79 12.77
C THR A 69 36.95 -19.03 11.61
N ARG A 70 37.64 -19.74 10.70
CA ARG A 70 38.48 -19.15 9.64
C ARG A 70 37.75 -18.19 8.70
N ASN A 71 36.44 -18.36 8.53
CA ASN A 71 35.65 -17.55 7.61
C ASN A 71 35.13 -16.25 8.24
N CYS A 72 35.20 -16.08 9.57
CA CYS A 72 34.53 -14.98 10.27
C CYS A 72 34.95 -13.61 9.72
N ASP A 73 36.25 -13.34 9.61
CA ASP A 73 36.76 -12.05 9.13
C ASP A 73 36.40 -11.78 7.67
N SER A 74 36.43 -12.82 6.83
CA SER A 74 36.05 -12.70 5.42
C SER A 74 34.56 -12.41 5.26
N VAL A 75 33.71 -13.03 6.08
CA VAL A 75 32.27 -12.74 6.14
C VAL A 75 32.02 -11.30 6.59
N VAL A 76 32.69 -10.85 7.66
CA VAL A 76 32.56 -9.48 8.17
C VAL A 76 32.98 -8.46 7.11
N ARG A 77 34.07 -8.74 6.38
CA ARG A 77 34.52 -7.89 5.28
C ARG A 77 33.46 -7.76 4.17
N ILE A 78 32.89 -8.87 3.70
CA ILE A 78 31.82 -8.84 2.68
C ILE A 78 30.62 -8.01 3.14
N LEU A 79 30.20 -8.14 4.40
CA LEU A 79 29.10 -7.35 4.95
C LEU A 79 29.46 -5.86 4.99
N LYS A 80 30.68 -5.50 5.39
CA LYS A 80 31.15 -4.10 5.35
C LYS A 80 31.22 -3.55 3.94
N ASP A 81 31.72 -4.33 2.99
CA ASP A 81 31.79 -3.95 1.57
C ASP A 81 30.39 -3.77 0.97
N SER A 82 29.38 -4.44 1.54
CA SER A 82 27.95 -4.27 1.21
C SER A 82 27.29 -3.10 1.96
N GLY A 83 28.06 -2.29 2.69
CA GLY A 83 27.61 -1.08 3.38
C GLY A 83 27.19 -1.25 4.85
N PHE A 84 27.34 -2.43 5.45
CA PHE A 84 26.94 -2.66 6.84
C PHE A 84 28.00 -2.13 7.82
N ASP A 85 27.56 -1.38 8.84
CA ASP A 85 28.42 -1.02 9.96
C ASP A 85 28.57 -2.17 10.98
N ILE A 86 29.53 -2.05 11.90
CA ILE A 86 29.82 -3.10 12.88
C ILE A 86 28.65 -3.37 13.84
N ALA A 87 27.85 -2.35 14.16
CA ALA A 87 26.69 -2.49 15.04
C ALA A 87 25.54 -3.21 14.33
N GLN A 88 25.31 -2.93 13.05
CA GLN A 88 24.34 -3.64 12.21
C GLN A 88 24.75 -5.10 12.00
N ILE A 89 26.05 -5.37 11.80
CA ILE A 89 26.56 -6.75 11.71
C ILE A 89 26.35 -7.46 13.05
N LYS A 90 26.66 -6.80 14.18
CA LYS A 90 26.39 -7.33 15.52
C LYS A 90 24.92 -7.72 15.71
N ASP A 91 23.99 -6.86 15.29
CA ASP A 91 22.56 -7.13 15.37
C ASP A 91 22.18 -8.40 14.60
N ILE A 92 22.67 -8.56 13.37
CA ILE A 92 22.43 -9.76 12.56
C ILE A 92 23.03 -11.00 13.22
N VAL A 93 24.30 -10.92 13.67
CA VAL A 93 25.02 -12.03 14.32
C VAL A 93 24.33 -12.46 15.61
N SER A 94 23.74 -11.53 16.38
CA SER A 94 23.00 -11.85 17.60
C SER A 94 21.77 -12.74 17.32
N TRP A 95 21.14 -12.56 16.16
CA TRP A 95 20.00 -13.35 15.70
C TRP A 95 20.45 -14.66 15.05
N ILE A 96 21.36 -14.58 14.09
CA ILE A 96 21.80 -15.70 13.24
C ILE A 96 23.33 -15.86 13.26
N PRO A 97 23.94 -16.28 14.38
CA PRO A 97 25.40 -16.33 14.54
C PRO A 97 26.10 -17.28 13.56
N ARG A 98 25.35 -18.23 12.98
CA ARG A 98 25.84 -19.12 11.92
C ARG A 98 26.27 -18.40 10.64
N ILE A 99 25.84 -17.15 10.42
CA ILE A 99 26.24 -16.35 9.25
C ILE A 99 27.77 -16.21 9.16
N LEU A 100 28.46 -16.07 10.30
CA LEU A 100 29.92 -15.94 10.36
C LEU A 100 30.67 -17.18 9.87
N LEU A 101 29.96 -18.32 9.77
CA LEU A 101 30.53 -19.59 9.33
C LEU A 101 30.26 -19.87 7.86
N TYR A 102 29.57 -18.97 7.15
CA TYR A 102 29.28 -19.14 5.74
C TYR A 102 30.57 -19.13 4.93
N LYS A 103 30.55 -19.82 3.79
CA LYS A 103 31.61 -19.66 2.80
C LYS A 103 31.44 -18.28 2.16
N PRO A 104 32.44 -17.39 2.27
CA PRO A 104 32.30 -15.98 1.86
C PRO A 104 31.78 -15.84 0.42
N ASN A 105 32.50 -16.41 -0.54
CA ASN A 105 32.23 -16.22 -1.97
C ASN A 105 31.24 -17.25 -2.55
N GLU A 106 31.07 -18.40 -1.90
CA GLU A 106 30.18 -19.47 -2.38
C GLU A 106 28.75 -19.36 -1.82
N THR A 107 28.56 -18.70 -0.68
CA THR A 107 27.27 -18.70 0.02
C THR A 107 26.78 -17.30 0.37
N LEU A 108 27.62 -16.47 0.99
CA LEU A 108 27.16 -15.17 1.48
C LEU A 108 27.06 -14.15 0.34
N GLU A 109 28.14 -13.98 -0.42
CA GLU A 109 28.20 -13.00 -1.51
C GLU A 109 27.10 -13.22 -2.56
N PRO A 110 26.85 -14.44 -3.08
CA PRO A 110 25.77 -14.65 -4.05
C PRO A 110 24.37 -14.31 -3.49
N LYS A 111 24.14 -14.51 -2.19
CA LYS A 111 22.87 -14.16 -1.53
C LYS A 111 22.69 -12.67 -1.34
N ILE A 112 23.77 -11.91 -1.20
CA ILE A 112 23.69 -10.44 -1.15
C ILE A 112 23.49 -9.89 -2.56
N ARG A 113 24.31 -10.37 -3.52
CA ARG A 113 24.27 -9.94 -4.92
C ARG A 113 22.90 -10.07 -5.56
N VAL A 114 22.18 -11.17 -5.34
CA VAL A 114 20.85 -11.36 -5.93
C VAL A 114 19.86 -10.21 -5.60
N PHE A 115 19.98 -9.58 -4.43
CA PHE A 115 19.13 -8.44 -4.06
C PHE A 115 19.65 -7.13 -4.65
N LEU A 116 20.96 -6.93 -4.69
CA LEU A 116 21.57 -5.76 -5.30
C LEU A 116 21.33 -5.73 -6.82
N ASP A 117 21.52 -6.86 -7.49
CA ASP A 117 21.28 -7.05 -8.92
C ASP A 117 19.79 -6.90 -9.28
N LEU A 118 18.89 -7.23 -8.34
CA LEU A 118 17.44 -6.97 -8.47
C LEU A 118 17.12 -5.46 -8.38
N GLY A 119 18.04 -4.63 -7.91
CA GLY A 119 17.89 -3.18 -7.81
C GLY A 119 17.64 -2.65 -6.39
N LEU A 120 17.88 -3.45 -5.33
CA LEU A 120 17.87 -2.91 -3.96
C LEU A 120 19.10 -2.00 -3.76
N SER A 121 18.88 -0.83 -3.16
CA SER A 121 19.98 -0.03 -2.65
C SER A 121 20.64 -0.71 -1.44
N ASN A 122 21.89 -0.35 -1.11
CA ASN A 122 22.56 -0.83 0.11
C ASN A 122 21.72 -0.52 1.37
N SER A 123 21.09 0.66 1.43
CA SER A 123 20.18 1.01 2.53
C SER A 123 18.94 0.12 2.60
N ASP A 124 18.36 -0.25 1.45
CA ASP A 124 17.21 -1.15 1.41
C ASP A 124 17.59 -2.56 1.85
N LEU A 125 18.76 -3.04 1.41
CA LEU A 125 19.32 -4.33 1.82
C LEU A 125 19.56 -4.38 3.34
N ILE A 126 20.19 -3.35 3.90
CA ILE A 126 20.39 -3.21 5.36
C ILE A 126 19.05 -3.22 6.07
N GLY A 127 18.09 -2.42 5.60
CA GLY A 127 16.74 -2.38 6.15
C GLY A 127 16.06 -3.75 6.08
N LEU A 128 16.16 -4.46 4.96
CA LEU A 128 15.61 -5.80 4.77
C LEU A 128 16.19 -6.81 5.76
N LEU A 129 17.52 -6.89 5.86
CA LEU A 129 18.20 -7.84 6.74
C LEU A 129 18.02 -7.50 8.23
N LYS A 130 17.94 -6.22 8.59
CA LYS A 130 17.58 -5.81 9.96
C LYS A 130 16.18 -6.28 10.35
N ARG A 131 15.22 -6.24 9.42
CA ARG A 131 13.84 -6.68 9.65
C ARG A 131 13.68 -8.20 9.62
N ASN A 132 14.49 -8.90 8.84
CA ASN A 132 14.43 -10.36 8.67
C ASN A 132 15.82 -10.98 8.44
N PRO A 133 16.64 -11.14 9.50
CA PRO A 133 17.98 -11.72 9.36
C PRO A 133 17.95 -13.16 8.79
N SER A 134 16.94 -13.95 9.16
CA SER A 134 16.75 -15.34 8.70
C SER A 134 16.57 -15.48 7.18
N LEU A 135 16.38 -14.38 6.43
CA LEU A 135 16.45 -14.38 4.97
C LEU A 135 17.75 -15.02 4.46
N LEU A 136 18.88 -14.74 5.11
CA LEU A 136 20.18 -15.29 4.72
C LEU A 136 20.33 -16.77 5.06
N GLU A 137 19.47 -17.35 5.89
CA GLU A 137 19.45 -18.79 6.17
C GLU A 137 18.73 -19.58 5.07
N LEU A 138 17.97 -18.91 4.20
CA LEU A 138 17.30 -19.56 3.09
C LEU A 138 18.27 -19.99 1.98
N GLY A 139 17.95 -21.08 1.30
CA GLY A 139 18.71 -21.50 0.12
C GLY A 139 18.52 -20.52 -1.03
N LEU A 140 19.63 -20.11 -1.66
CA LEU A 140 19.60 -19.14 -2.76
C LEU A 140 18.74 -19.66 -3.93
N HIS A 141 19.09 -20.83 -4.47
CA HIS A 141 18.43 -21.42 -5.63
C HIS A 141 17.14 -22.18 -5.30
N SER A 142 16.92 -22.56 -4.04
CA SER A 142 15.72 -23.30 -3.64
C SER A 142 14.58 -22.40 -3.14
N ARG A 143 14.88 -21.17 -2.73
CA ARG A 143 13.91 -20.28 -2.07
C ARG A 143 13.99 -18.84 -2.55
N ILE A 144 15.16 -18.20 -2.44
CA ILE A 144 15.29 -16.76 -2.70
C ILE A 144 14.99 -16.44 -4.16
N MET A 145 15.74 -17.05 -5.09
CA MET A 145 15.56 -16.82 -6.53
C MET A 145 14.16 -17.24 -7.02
N PRO A 146 13.65 -18.45 -6.71
CA PRO A 146 12.28 -18.82 -7.12
C PRO A 146 11.20 -17.86 -6.64
N THR A 147 11.35 -17.28 -5.45
CA THR A 147 10.40 -16.28 -4.93
C THR A 147 10.47 -14.97 -5.73
N ILE A 148 11.69 -14.50 -6.02
CA ILE A 148 11.91 -13.29 -6.84
C ILE A 148 11.35 -13.51 -8.24
N ASP A 149 11.66 -14.65 -8.87
CA ASP A 149 11.23 -14.98 -10.22
C ASP A 149 9.69 -15.08 -10.31
N TYR A 150 9.07 -15.70 -9.30
CA TYR A 150 7.62 -15.78 -9.23
C TYR A 150 6.95 -14.41 -9.07
N LEU A 151 7.50 -13.54 -8.22
CA LEU A 151 6.99 -12.16 -8.10
C LEU A 151 7.18 -11.40 -9.41
N ARG A 152 8.34 -11.53 -10.06
CA ARG A 152 8.64 -10.91 -11.35
C ARG A 152 7.61 -11.32 -12.40
N MET A 153 7.28 -12.61 -12.47
CA MET A 153 6.23 -13.14 -13.36
C MET A 153 4.87 -12.47 -13.11
N LEU A 154 4.50 -12.22 -11.84
CA LEU A 154 3.20 -11.65 -11.49
C LEU A 154 3.09 -10.14 -11.71
N VAL A 155 4.16 -9.38 -11.48
CA VAL A 155 4.10 -7.90 -11.51
C VAL A 155 4.80 -7.27 -12.71
N GLY A 156 5.59 -8.07 -13.43
CA GLY A 156 6.19 -7.72 -14.72
C GLY A 156 7.35 -6.73 -14.66
N SER A 157 7.85 -6.36 -13.47
CA SER A 157 9.00 -5.44 -13.35
C SER A 157 9.76 -5.63 -12.04
N ASP A 158 11.08 -5.48 -12.09
CA ASP A 158 11.97 -5.67 -10.93
C ASP A 158 11.75 -4.56 -9.91
N GLU A 159 11.45 -3.33 -10.34
CA GLU A 159 11.13 -2.21 -9.46
C GLU A 159 9.93 -2.52 -8.57
N LYS A 160 8.88 -3.13 -9.14
CA LYS A 160 7.70 -3.56 -8.38
C LYS A 160 8.02 -4.71 -7.43
N VAL A 161 8.91 -5.63 -7.83
CA VAL A 161 9.39 -6.72 -6.95
C VAL A 161 10.15 -6.13 -5.76
N VAL A 162 11.05 -5.18 -5.99
CA VAL A 162 11.78 -4.45 -4.94
C VAL A 162 10.82 -3.76 -3.98
N GLU A 163 9.83 -3.03 -4.50
CA GLU A 163 8.80 -2.40 -3.68
C GLU A 163 8.04 -3.42 -2.81
N ILE A 164 7.69 -4.58 -3.36
CA ILE A 164 6.99 -5.65 -2.65
C ILE A 164 7.86 -6.22 -1.53
N ILE A 165 9.13 -6.54 -1.81
CA ILE A 165 10.10 -7.05 -0.84
C ILE A 165 10.26 -6.03 0.31
N ASN A 166 10.39 -4.74 -0.03
CA ASN A 166 10.55 -3.68 0.96
C ASN A 166 9.29 -3.45 1.82
N LYS A 167 8.09 -3.70 1.29
CA LYS A 167 6.84 -3.60 2.07
C LYS A 167 6.53 -4.87 2.88
N SER A 168 7.12 -6.01 2.54
CA SER A 168 6.66 -7.32 3.00
C SER A 168 7.71 -8.08 3.81
N ARG A 169 7.57 -8.03 5.13
CA ARG A 169 8.44 -8.75 6.08
C ARG A 169 8.38 -10.29 5.97
N TRP A 170 7.37 -10.82 5.30
CA TRP A 170 6.94 -12.22 5.45
C TRP A 170 7.21 -13.12 4.25
N LEU A 171 7.50 -12.57 3.08
CA LEU A 171 7.62 -13.36 1.84
C LEU A 171 8.69 -14.47 1.97
N PHE A 172 9.65 -14.25 2.85
CA PHE A 172 10.76 -15.16 3.10
C PHE A 172 10.73 -15.79 4.50
N SER A 173 9.63 -15.67 5.26
CA SER A 173 9.59 -16.13 6.65
C SER A 173 9.52 -17.65 6.80
N SER A 174 9.01 -18.38 5.80
CA SER A 174 8.81 -19.83 5.89
C SER A 174 8.80 -20.51 4.53
N SER A 175 8.98 -21.84 4.51
CA SER A 175 8.83 -22.66 3.30
C SER A 175 7.41 -22.65 2.75
N ILE A 176 6.43 -22.35 3.60
CA ILE A 176 5.03 -22.39 3.22
C ILE A 176 4.54 -21.07 2.63
N ALA A 177 5.25 -19.96 2.87
CA ALA A 177 4.86 -18.64 2.41
C ALA A 177 4.65 -18.59 0.89
N LEU A 178 5.62 -19.06 0.09
CA LEU A 178 5.49 -19.07 -1.37
C LEU A 178 4.36 -19.98 -1.84
N LYS A 179 4.16 -21.15 -1.18
CA LYS A 179 3.08 -22.09 -1.51
C LYS A 179 1.70 -21.49 -1.21
N MET A 180 1.54 -20.78 -0.09
CA MET A 180 0.29 -20.08 0.24
C MET A 180 0.03 -18.95 -0.75
N TYR A 181 1.08 -18.21 -1.09
CA TYR A 181 1.02 -17.14 -2.07
C TYR A 181 0.54 -17.66 -3.43
N SER A 182 1.17 -18.71 -3.94
CA SER A 182 0.80 -19.32 -5.22
C SER A 182 -0.61 -19.91 -5.19
N GLY A 183 -1.00 -20.55 -4.09
CA GLY A 183 -2.36 -21.05 -3.90
C GLY A 183 -3.42 -19.95 -3.93
N ASN A 184 -3.14 -18.80 -3.31
CA ASN A 184 -4.03 -17.65 -3.32
C ASN A 184 -4.13 -17.00 -4.72
N VAL A 185 -3.04 -16.95 -5.48
CA VAL A 185 -3.06 -16.51 -6.88
C VAL A 185 -3.92 -17.45 -7.74
N MET A 186 -3.70 -18.77 -7.63
CA MET A 186 -4.51 -19.75 -8.34
C MET A 186 -6.00 -19.66 -7.98
N LEU A 187 -6.31 -19.40 -6.71
CA LEU A 187 -7.68 -19.18 -6.27
C LEU A 187 -8.28 -17.96 -6.97
N LEU A 188 -7.59 -16.83 -7.03
CA LEU A 188 -8.08 -15.64 -7.76
C LEU A 188 -8.27 -15.92 -9.26
N GLN A 189 -7.35 -16.65 -9.89
CA GLN A 189 -7.48 -17.05 -11.30
C GLN A 189 -8.72 -17.93 -11.51
N SER A 190 -9.01 -18.86 -10.59
CA SER A 190 -10.23 -19.69 -10.65
C SER A 190 -11.54 -18.90 -10.48
N TYR A 191 -11.46 -17.68 -9.93
CA TYR A 191 -12.58 -16.72 -9.87
C TYR A 191 -12.59 -15.76 -11.08
N GLY A 192 -11.76 -16.01 -12.10
CA GLY A 192 -11.76 -15.27 -13.37
C GLY A 192 -10.88 -14.02 -13.38
N PHE A 193 -10.01 -13.82 -12.38
CA PHE A 193 -9.20 -12.60 -12.32
C PHE A 193 -8.03 -12.70 -13.28
N SER A 194 -7.78 -11.65 -14.05
CA SER A 194 -6.64 -11.61 -14.96
C SER A 194 -5.32 -11.46 -14.19
N ASP A 195 -4.21 -11.91 -14.79
CA ASP A 195 -2.89 -11.75 -14.20
C ASP A 195 -2.54 -10.26 -13.96
N GLU A 196 -3.04 -9.35 -14.80
CA GLU A 196 -2.88 -7.91 -14.60
C GLU A 196 -3.61 -7.42 -13.34
N GLN A 197 -4.86 -7.86 -13.12
CA GLN A 197 -5.63 -7.54 -11.92
C GLN A 197 -4.96 -8.08 -10.66
N ILE A 198 -4.50 -9.33 -10.72
CA ILE A 198 -3.78 -9.98 -9.62
C ILE A 198 -2.47 -9.25 -9.35
N GLY A 199 -1.68 -8.93 -10.37
CA GLY A 199 -0.43 -8.19 -10.25
C GLY A 199 -0.61 -6.82 -9.60
N LYS A 200 -1.66 -6.07 -9.99
CA LYS A 200 -2.03 -4.79 -9.34
C LYS A 200 -2.38 -4.99 -7.87
N PHE A 201 -3.15 -6.03 -7.53
CA PHE A 201 -3.55 -6.31 -6.16
C PHE A 201 -2.36 -6.75 -5.30
N VAL A 202 -1.50 -7.62 -5.82
CA VAL A 202 -0.24 -8.07 -5.23
C VAL A 202 0.67 -6.89 -4.91
N HIS A 203 0.90 -6.00 -5.88
CA HIS A 203 1.81 -4.87 -5.70
C HIS A 203 1.38 -3.93 -4.57
N LYS A 204 0.07 -3.69 -4.44
CA LYS A 204 -0.49 -2.83 -3.39
C LYS A 204 -0.68 -3.54 -2.05
N ASN A 205 -0.94 -4.84 -2.06
CA ASN A 205 -1.40 -5.58 -0.88
C ASN A 205 -0.72 -6.95 -0.70
N ALA A 206 0.59 -7.04 -0.97
CA ALA A 206 1.34 -8.30 -0.91
C ALA A 206 1.16 -9.10 0.39
N MET A 207 0.89 -8.43 1.51
CA MET A 207 0.61 -9.09 2.80
C MET A 207 -0.71 -9.88 2.84
N HIS A 208 -1.70 -9.54 2.02
CA HIS A 208 -2.97 -10.27 1.95
C HIS A 208 -2.79 -11.67 1.37
N PHE A 209 -1.79 -11.88 0.50
CA PHE A 209 -1.47 -13.19 -0.05
C PHE A 209 -0.75 -14.11 0.93
N ALA A 210 -0.29 -13.59 2.07
CA ALA A 210 0.23 -14.40 3.18
C ALA A 210 -0.90 -14.92 4.09
N GLN A 211 -2.16 -14.55 3.85
CA GLN A 211 -3.28 -15.06 4.63
C GLN A 211 -3.62 -16.50 4.26
N PRO A 212 -4.19 -17.29 5.19
CA PRO A 212 -4.74 -18.60 4.89
C PRO A 212 -5.77 -18.52 3.75
N PRO A 213 -5.86 -19.52 2.86
CA PRO A 213 -6.81 -19.51 1.75
C PRO A 213 -8.26 -19.24 2.16
N GLN A 214 -8.66 -19.70 3.35
CA GLN A 214 -10.00 -19.48 3.91
C GLN A 214 -10.35 -18.00 4.03
N TRP A 215 -9.37 -17.15 4.38
CA TRP A 215 -9.57 -15.70 4.45
C TRP A 215 -9.99 -15.14 3.08
N LEU A 216 -9.29 -15.57 2.03
CA LEU A 216 -9.53 -15.12 0.67
C LEU A 216 -10.87 -15.63 0.15
N THR A 217 -11.16 -16.91 0.35
CA THR A 217 -12.44 -17.54 0.01
C THR A 217 -13.61 -16.83 0.69
N SER A 218 -13.50 -16.50 2.00
CA SER A 218 -14.57 -15.78 2.70
C SER A 218 -14.84 -14.40 2.08
N LYS A 219 -13.82 -13.70 1.57
CA LYS A 219 -14.02 -12.41 0.89
C LYS A 219 -14.69 -12.55 -0.45
N LEU A 220 -14.25 -13.51 -1.25
CA LEU A 220 -14.83 -13.80 -2.57
C LEU A 220 -16.29 -14.24 -2.44
N ASN A 221 -16.60 -15.16 -1.51
CA ASN A 221 -17.96 -15.62 -1.25
C ASN A 221 -18.86 -14.50 -0.70
N TRP A 222 -18.31 -13.56 0.06
CA TRP A 222 -19.11 -12.43 0.51
C TRP A 222 -19.50 -11.51 -0.67
N VAL A 223 -18.60 -11.26 -1.61
CA VAL A 223 -18.94 -10.48 -2.83
C VAL A 223 -19.95 -11.23 -3.70
N GLU A 224 -19.76 -12.53 -3.88
CA GLU A 224 -20.62 -13.34 -4.73
C GLU A 224 -21.98 -13.64 -4.08
N SER A 225 -21.98 -14.31 -2.94
CA SER A 225 -23.20 -14.83 -2.31
C SER A 225 -23.93 -13.78 -1.48
N ARG A 226 -23.22 -12.94 -0.70
CA ARG A 226 -23.87 -11.95 0.16
C ARG A 226 -24.34 -10.71 -0.61
N MET A 227 -23.56 -10.27 -1.60
CA MET A 227 -23.86 -9.09 -2.41
C MET A 227 -24.46 -9.40 -3.78
N GLY A 228 -24.55 -10.68 -4.15
CA GLY A 228 -25.16 -11.10 -5.42
C GLY A 228 -24.39 -10.63 -6.66
N ILE A 229 -23.09 -10.33 -6.54
CA ILE A 229 -22.28 -9.87 -7.66
C ILE A 229 -21.67 -11.08 -8.36
N SER A 230 -22.06 -11.33 -9.61
CA SER A 230 -21.51 -12.43 -10.42
C SER A 230 -20.01 -12.25 -10.67
N ARG A 231 -19.27 -13.37 -10.72
CA ARG A 231 -17.85 -13.42 -11.09
C ARG A 231 -17.58 -12.86 -12.49
N ASP A 232 -18.55 -13.00 -13.40
CA ASP A 232 -18.47 -12.51 -14.78
C ASP A 232 -18.68 -10.98 -14.88
N SER A 233 -19.08 -10.33 -13.78
CA SER A 233 -19.29 -8.88 -13.73
C SER A 233 -17.96 -8.16 -13.74
N SER A 234 -17.83 -7.12 -14.59
CA SER A 234 -16.60 -6.31 -14.66
C SER A 234 -16.25 -5.61 -13.33
N GLU A 235 -17.26 -5.44 -12.47
CA GLU A 235 -17.15 -4.83 -11.15
C GLU A 235 -16.64 -5.80 -10.07
N PHE A 236 -16.68 -7.11 -10.30
CA PHE A 236 -16.41 -8.12 -9.27
C PHE A 236 -15.02 -7.93 -8.64
N PHE A 237 -13.99 -7.71 -9.47
CA PHE A 237 -12.64 -7.43 -8.98
C PHE A 237 -12.59 -6.15 -8.12
N ARG A 238 -13.27 -5.07 -8.52
CA ARG A 238 -13.29 -3.80 -7.78
C ARG A 238 -13.99 -3.96 -6.42
N CYS A 239 -15.08 -4.72 -6.39
CA CYS A 239 -15.81 -5.05 -5.16
C CYS A 239 -14.97 -5.92 -4.23
N PHE A 240 -14.34 -6.97 -4.76
CA PHE A 240 -13.38 -7.79 -4.03
C PHE A 240 -12.26 -6.92 -3.43
N TYR A 241 -11.66 -6.04 -4.22
CA TYR A 241 -10.56 -5.19 -3.81
C TYR A 241 -10.94 -4.31 -2.60
N ALA A 242 -12.15 -3.74 -2.59
CA ALA A 242 -12.63 -2.93 -1.47
C ALA A 242 -12.82 -3.76 -0.18
N VAL A 243 -13.31 -5.00 -0.29
CA VAL A 243 -13.57 -5.90 0.84
C VAL A 243 -12.28 -6.53 1.37
N ALA A 244 -11.27 -6.72 0.52
CA ALA A 244 -9.98 -7.30 0.90
C ALA A 244 -9.26 -6.48 1.98
N SER A 245 -9.46 -5.16 2.01
CA SER A 245 -8.81 -4.26 2.97
C SER A 245 -9.60 -4.04 4.27
N ASN A 246 -10.80 -4.63 4.38
CA ASN A 246 -11.68 -4.50 5.56
C ASN A 246 -11.91 -5.88 6.19
N SER A 247 -12.40 -5.97 7.42
CA SER A 247 -12.98 -7.23 7.92
C SER A 247 -14.42 -7.38 7.42
N ILE A 248 -14.91 -8.62 7.27
CA ILE A 248 -16.32 -8.83 6.87
C ILE A 248 -17.27 -8.22 7.91
N SER A 249 -16.98 -8.40 9.20
CA SER A 249 -17.76 -7.79 10.28
C SER A 249 -17.81 -6.25 10.19
N SER A 250 -16.69 -5.60 9.82
CA SER A 250 -16.67 -4.16 9.60
C SER A 250 -17.55 -3.74 8.42
N MET A 251 -17.55 -4.51 7.33
CA MET A 251 -18.44 -4.27 6.19
C MET A 251 -19.92 -4.36 6.60
N GLU A 252 -20.28 -5.39 7.37
CA GLU A 252 -21.66 -5.58 7.85
C GLU A 252 -22.13 -4.44 8.78
N LYS A 253 -21.25 -3.95 9.67
CA LYS A 253 -21.56 -2.79 10.53
C LYS A 253 -21.83 -1.53 9.69
N LYS A 254 -20.98 -1.27 8.69
CA LYS A 254 -21.17 -0.15 7.76
C LYS A 254 -22.48 -0.28 6.98
N MET A 255 -22.83 -1.48 6.54
CA MET A 255 -24.16 -1.74 5.94
C MET A 255 -25.30 -1.49 6.92
N GLY A 256 -25.12 -1.84 8.19
CA GLY A 256 -26.07 -1.53 9.26
C GLY A 256 -26.37 -0.03 9.37
N VAL A 257 -25.35 0.83 9.21
CA VAL A 257 -25.55 2.29 9.15
C VAL A 257 -26.42 2.67 7.96
N TYR A 258 -26.15 2.16 6.75
CA TYR A 258 -27.04 2.48 5.62
C TYR A 258 -28.47 1.98 5.84
N ARG A 259 -28.66 0.78 6.42
CA ARG A 259 -30.00 0.26 6.75
C ARG A 259 -30.73 1.12 7.76
N SER A 260 -30.03 1.71 8.74
CA SER A 260 -30.66 2.63 9.69
C SER A 260 -31.15 3.94 9.04
N PHE A 261 -30.72 4.23 7.82
CA PHE A 261 -31.22 5.31 6.97
C PHE A 261 -32.22 4.82 5.91
N GLY A 262 -32.70 3.58 6.00
CA GLY A 262 -33.77 3.05 5.15
C GLY A 262 -33.31 2.37 3.87
N PHE A 263 -32.01 2.17 3.64
CA PHE A 263 -31.54 1.42 2.46
C PHE A 263 -31.95 -0.06 2.57
N THR A 264 -32.54 -0.58 1.49
CA THR A 264 -32.83 -2.01 1.33
C THR A 264 -31.57 -2.80 0.96
N ASP A 265 -31.57 -4.12 1.18
CA ASP A 265 -30.44 -4.98 0.79
C ASP A 265 -30.18 -4.97 -0.73
N THR A 266 -31.23 -4.83 -1.54
CA THR A 266 -31.12 -4.67 -3.00
C THR A 266 -30.43 -3.36 -3.36
N GLU A 267 -30.82 -2.24 -2.74
CA GLU A 267 -30.17 -0.94 -2.92
C GLU A 267 -28.71 -0.94 -2.47
N LEU A 268 -28.40 -1.61 -1.36
CA LEU A 268 -27.02 -1.76 -0.89
C LEU A 268 -26.17 -2.57 -1.85
N SER A 269 -26.74 -3.63 -2.43
CA SER A 269 -26.07 -4.43 -3.44
C SER A 269 -25.76 -3.60 -4.70
N MET A 270 -26.72 -2.80 -5.16
CA MET A 270 -26.51 -1.87 -6.28
C MET A 270 -25.46 -0.79 -5.96
N LEU A 271 -25.56 -0.15 -4.79
CA LEU A 271 -24.61 0.89 -4.37
C LEU A 271 -23.20 0.32 -4.24
N PHE A 272 -23.05 -0.86 -3.64
CA PHE A 272 -21.75 -1.52 -3.48
C PHE A 272 -21.17 -1.96 -4.83
N LYS A 273 -21.99 -2.50 -5.75
CA LYS A 273 -21.54 -2.85 -7.10
C LYS A 273 -21.00 -1.64 -7.85
N ASN A 274 -21.71 -0.52 -7.79
CA ASN A 274 -21.34 0.70 -8.52
C ASN A 274 -20.20 1.47 -7.85
N GLN A 275 -20.14 1.46 -6.52
CA GLN A 275 -19.19 2.26 -5.75
C GLN A 275 -18.76 1.56 -4.45
N PRO A 276 -17.95 0.50 -4.54
CA PRO A 276 -17.62 -0.32 -3.37
C PRO A 276 -16.82 0.44 -2.31
N PHE A 277 -16.09 1.49 -2.71
CA PHE A 277 -15.25 2.29 -1.81
C PHE A 277 -16.04 3.25 -0.90
N CYS A 278 -17.36 3.44 -1.09
CA CYS A 278 -18.14 4.16 -0.07
C CYS A 278 -18.19 3.40 1.27
N PHE A 279 -18.00 2.09 1.22
CA PHE A 279 -17.85 1.22 2.40
C PHE A 279 -16.42 1.16 2.93
N ALA A 280 -15.45 1.88 2.34
CA ALA A 280 -14.13 2.05 2.93
C ALA A 280 -14.11 3.14 4.02
N LEU A 281 -15.11 4.04 4.01
CA LEU A 281 -15.28 5.11 5.00
C LEU A 281 -15.57 4.56 6.41
N SER A 282 -15.36 5.37 7.44
CA SER A 282 -15.78 5.05 8.81
C SER A 282 -17.31 5.11 8.94
N GLU A 283 -17.85 4.42 9.93
CA GLU A 283 -19.28 4.44 10.24
C GLU A 283 -19.79 5.87 10.50
N ASP A 284 -18.99 6.69 11.20
CA ASP A 284 -19.33 8.09 11.48
C ASP A 284 -19.36 8.94 10.21
N THR A 285 -18.35 8.81 9.34
CA THR A 285 -18.33 9.55 8.06
C THR A 285 -19.48 9.14 7.15
N ILE A 286 -19.88 7.87 7.16
CA ILE A 286 -21.07 7.40 6.43
C ILE A 286 -22.32 8.07 7.02
N ARG A 287 -22.46 8.10 8.36
CA ARG A 287 -23.60 8.72 9.05
C ARG A 287 -23.70 10.21 8.75
N ASP A 288 -22.59 10.95 8.80
CA ASP A 288 -22.57 12.39 8.52
C ASP A 288 -23.01 12.70 7.09
N LYS A 289 -22.51 11.91 6.12
CA LYS A 289 -22.92 12.02 4.71
C LYS A 289 -24.41 11.74 4.53
N LEU A 290 -24.90 10.65 5.11
CA LEU A 290 -26.31 10.27 4.98
C LEU A 290 -27.23 11.28 5.68
N SER A 291 -26.85 11.79 6.85
CA SER A 291 -27.60 12.85 7.53
C SER A 291 -27.71 14.10 6.67
N PHE A 292 -26.61 14.54 6.07
CA PHE A 292 -26.64 15.68 5.17
C PHE A 292 -27.53 15.42 3.93
N PHE A 293 -27.33 14.30 3.23
CA PHE A 293 -28.09 14.04 2.01
C PHE A 293 -29.57 13.76 2.24
N MET A 294 -29.91 12.99 3.27
CA MET A 294 -31.28 12.52 3.48
C MET A 294 -32.06 13.44 4.40
N ASN A 295 -31.47 13.91 5.50
CA ASN A 295 -32.18 14.71 6.49
C ASN A 295 -32.18 16.19 6.09
N GLU A 296 -31.05 16.74 5.62
CA GLU A 296 -30.98 18.16 5.26
C GLU A 296 -31.43 18.43 3.81
N LEU A 297 -31.04 17.59 2.84
CA LEU A 297 -31.40 17.78 1.43
C LEU A 297 -32.64 16.98 0.98
N GLY A 298 -33.17 16.11 1.83
CA GLY A 298 -34.38 15.33 1.53
C GLY A 298 -34.20 14.27 0.44
N TYR A 299 -32.97 13.82 0.16
CA TYR A 299 -32.74 12.79 -0.87
C TYR A 299 -33.24 11.43 -0.41
N THR A 300 -33.89 10.71 -1.33
CA THR A 300 -34.32 9.33 -1.11
C THR A 300 -33.16 8.36 -1.30
N THR A 301 -33.28 7.17 -0.71
CA THR A 301 -32.32 6.05 -0.93
C THR A 301 -32.22 5.72 -2.42
N SER A 302 -33.37 5.64 -3.10
CA SER A 302 -33.46 5.34 -4.52
C SER A 302 -32.67 6.34 -5.38
N TYR A 303 -32.75 7.64 -5.08
CA TYR A 303 -31.97 8.65 -5.77
C TYR A 303 -30.47 8.50 -5.47
N LEU A 304 -30.10 8.30 -4.21
CA LEU A 304 -28.69 8.17 -3.81
C LEU A 304 -27.98 6.97 -4.46
N VAL A 305 -28.68 5.86 -4.66
CA VAL A 305 -28.16 4.69 -5.37
C VAL A 305 -27.82 5.01 -6.84
N THR A 306 -28.55 5.93 -7.48
CA THR A 306 -28.25 6.40 -8.85
C THR A 306 -27.08 7.39 -8.91
N CYS A 307 -26.69 7.97 -7.77
CA CYS A 307 -25.66 9.01 -7.68
C CYS A 307 -24.46 8.59 -6.78
N PRO A 308 -23.83 7.43 -7.04
CA PRO A 308 -22.81 6.87 -6.14
C PRO A 308 -21.59 7.79 -5.92
N SER A 309 -21.27 8.67 -6.88
CA SER A 309 -20.14 9.59 -6.77
C SER A 309 -20.26 10.56 -5.59
N LEU A 310 -21.47 10.88 -5.12
CA LEU A 310 -21.69 11.68 -3.90
C LEU A 310 -20.96 11.12 -2.68
N PHE A 311 -20.88 9.79 -2.58
CA PHE A 311 -20.22 9.14 -1.46
C PHE A 311 -18.69 9.24 -1.53
N SER A 312 -18.12 9.38 -2.73
CA SER A 312 -16.68 9.45 -2.95
C SER A 312 -16.08 10.84 -2.71
N LEU A 313 -16.88 11.90 -2.78
CA LEU A 313 -16.42 13.29 -2.68
C LEU A 313 -16.38 13.76 -1.22
N SER A 314 -15.49 14.69 -0.89
CA SER A 314 -15.44 15.28 0.46
C SER A 314 -16.73 16.05 0.78
N LEU A 315 -17.37 15.71 1.89
CA LEU A 315 -18.60 16.38 2.34
C LEU A 315 -18.33 17.86 2.63
N GLU A 316 -17.38 18.13 3.53
CA GLU A 316 -17.05 19.48 3.99
C GLU A 316 -16.35 20.33 2.95
N LYS A 317 -15.37 19.76 2.23
CA LYS A 317 -14.59 20.55 1.29
C LYS A 317 -15.34 20.82 0.00
N ARG A 318 -16.07 19.83 -0.52
CA ARG A 318 -16.61 19.91 -1.89
C ARG A 318 -18.13 19.94 -1.95
N VAL A 319 -18.80 19.03 -1.26
CA VAL A 319 -20.26 18.88 -1.42
C VAL A 319 -21.00 20.06 -0.80
N LYS A 320 -20.74 20.37 0.47
CA LYS A 320 -21.41 21.47 1.19
C LYS A 320 -21.16 22.84 0.55
N PRO A 321 -19.91 23.26 0.25
CA PRO A 321 -19.67 24.57 -0.37
C PRO A 321 -20.37 24.74 -1.72
N ARG A 322 -20.40 23.68 -2.54
CA ARG A 322 -21.10 23.72 -3.84
C ARG A 322 -22.61 23.61 -3.71
N ASN A 323 -23.12 23.04 -2.61
CA ASN A 323 -24.53 23.09 -2.27
C ASN A 323 -24.98 24.49 -1.85
N GLU A 324 -24.15 25.24 -1.14
CA GLU A 324 -24.47 26.65 -0.82
C GLU A 324 -24.51 27.51 -2.11
N VAL A 325 -23.56 27.32 -3.02
CA VAL A 325 -23.64 27.93 -4.36
C VAL A 325 -24.94 27.53 -5.08
N LEU A 326 -25.31 26.24 -5.04
CA LEU A 326 -26.55 25.76 -5.65
C LEU A 326 -27.79 26.48 -5.09
N LYS A 327 -27.86 26.67 -3.76
CA LYS A 327 -28.95 27.40 -3.10
C LYS A 327 -29.01 28.85 -3.57
N ILE A 328 -27.88 29.57 -3.56
CA ILE A 328 -27.79 30.96 -4.01
C ILE A 328 -28.27 31.09 -5.46
N LEU A 329 -27.78 30.23 -6.37
CA LEU A 329 -28.17 30.26 -7.78
C LEU A 329 -29.66 29.91 -7.97
N LYS A 330 -30.22 29.04 -7.12
CA LYS A 330 -31.64 28.68 -7.17
C LYS A 330 -32.53 29.83 -6.71
N GLU A 331 -32.18 30.49 -5.61
CA GLU A 331 -32.88 31.67 -5.07
C GLU A 331 -32.90 32.83 -6.07
N ARG A 332 -31.82 33.00 -6.85
CA ARG A 332 -31.69 34.00 -7.89
C ARG A 332 -32.27 33.57 -9.25
N MET A 333 -32.83 32.35 -9.35
CA MET A 333 -33.35 31.76 -10.59
C MET A 333 -32.30 31.63 -11.74
N LEU A 334 -31.02 31.55 -11.40
CA LEU A 334 -29.90 31.47 -12.35
C LEU A 334 -29.38 30.03 -12.57
N LEU A 335 -29.87 29.06 -11.81
CA LEU A 335 -29.34 27.69 -11.80
C LEU A 335 -29.56 26.93 -13.13
N GLY A 336 -30.60 27.27 -13.89
CA GLY A 336 -31.02 26.52 -15.08
C GLY A 336 -31.35 25.05 -14.74
N SER A 337 -30.84 24.12 -15.54
CA SER A 337 -31.08 22.66 -15.39
C SER A 337 -30.02 21.93 -14.55
N LYS A 338 -29.10 22.64 -13.89
CA LYS A 338 -28.00 22.03 -13.15
C LYS A 338 -28.46 21.49 -11.80
N SER A 339 -27.95 20.30 -11.45
CA SER A 339 -28.19 19.64 -10.17
C SER A 339 -26.93 19.62 -9.30
N LEU A 340 -27.10 19.36 -7.99
CA LEU A 340 -25.96 19.23 -7.07
C LEU A 340 -24.93 18.22 -7.57
N ILE A 341 -25.39 17.04 -8.00
CA ILE A 341 -24.52 15.97 -8.51
C ILE A 341 -23.67 16.44 -9.71
N THR A 342 -24.23 17.31 -10.55
CA THR A 342 -23.50 17.89 -11.68
C THR A 342 -22.40 18.83 -11.17
N LEU A 343 -22.75 19.74 -10.27
CA LEU A 343 -21.82 20.75 -9.76
C LEU A 343 -20.68 20.13 -8.96
N VAL A 344 -20.93 19.13 -8.12
CA VAL A 344 -19.87 18.49 -7.30
C VAL A 344 -18.91 17.63 -8.12
N ASN A 345 -19.34 17.15 -9.29
CA ASN A 345 -18.48 16.38 -10.19
C ASN A 345 -17.60 17.24 -11.10
N TYR A 346 -17.81 18.57 -11.17
CA TYR A 346 -16.88 19.43 -11.89
C TYR A 346 -15.49 19.41 -11.24
N PRO A 347 -14.40 19.27 -12.02
CA PRO A 347 -13.06 19.63 -11.58
C PRO A 347 -13.03 21.07 -11.06
N GLU A 348 -12.08 21.40 -10.18
CA GLU A 348 -12.07 22.70 -9.50
C GLU A 348 -12.02 23.88 -10.48
N LEU A 349 -11.11 23.82 -11.46
CA LEU A 349 -10.98 24.85 -12.50
C LEU A 349 -12.28 25.05 -13.29
N ARG A 350 -12.94 23.94 -13.67
CA ARG A 350 -14.23 24.01 -14.38
C ARG A 350 -15.35 24.59 -13.52
N PHE A 351 -15.35 24.28 -12.22
CA PHE A 351 -16.33 24.83 -11.30
C PHE A 351 -16.11 26.33 -11.11
N GLN A 352 -14.85 26.76 -10.99
CA GLN A 352 -14.46 28.16 -10.95
C GLN A 352 -14.89 28.94 -12.19
N ASP A 353 -14.64 28.42 -13.39
CA ASP A 353 -15.11 29.04 -14.64
C ASP A 353 -16.64 29.10 -14.72
N TYR A 354 -17.33 28.11 -14.17
CA TYR A 354 -18.78 28.13 -14.06
C TYR A 354 -19.28 29.26 -13.15
N LEU A 355 -18.61 29.53 -12.02
CA LEU A 355 -18.99 30.64 -11.13
C LEU A 355 -18.80 32.01 -11.77
N ARG A 356 -17.72 32.21 -12.54
CA ARG A 356 -17.41 33.49 -13.21
C ARG A 356 -18.48 33.94 -14.20
N ARG A 357 -19.33 33.02 -14.67
CA ARG A 357 -20.44 33.34 -15.57
C ARG A 357 -21.57 34.11 -14.90
N PHE A 358 -21.55 34.19 -13.58
CA PHE A 358 -22.57 34.86 -12.77
C PHE A 358 -21.99 36.08 -12.03
N GLU A 359 -20.80 36.55 -12.41
CA GLU A 359 -20.12 37.65 -11.70
C GLU A 359 -20.90 38.97 -11.85
N ASP A 360 -21.53 39.18 -13.00
CA ASP A 360 -22.34 40.37 -13.26
C ASP A 360 -23.65 40.35 -12.43
N GLU A 361 -24.27 39.18 -12.27
CA GLU A 361 -25.53 39.02 -11.52
C GLU A 361 -25.34 38.83 -10.01
N ILE A 362 -24.23 38.23 -9.60
CA ILE A 362 -23.86 37.96 -8.20
C ILE A 362 -22.38 38.32 -8.01
N PRO A 363 -22.08 39.61 -7.79
CA PRO A 363 -20.71 40.06 -7.55
C PRO A 363 -20.06 39.32 -6.38
N SER A 364 -18.78 38.98 -6.53
CA SER A 364 -17.96 38.27 -5.55
C SER A 364 -18.44 36.84 -5.21
N LEU A 365 -19.33 36.21 -5.99
CA LEU A 365 -19.71 34.80 -5.78
C LEU A 365 -18.48 33.88 -5.89
N TYR A 366 -17.63 34.13 -6.88
CA TYR A 366 -16.38 33.40 -7.07
C TYR A 366 -15.43 33.59 -5.88
N GLU A 367 -15.24 34.83 -5.43
CA GLU A 367 -14.35 35.19 -4.33
C GLU A 367 -14.85 34.59 -3.01
N SER A 368 -16.16 34.64 -2.76
CA SER A 368 -16.82 34.08 -1.59
C SER A 368 -16.60 32.57 -1.53
N TYR A 369 -16.84 31.85 -2.63
CA TYR A 369 -16.55 30.42 -2.70
C TYR A 369 -15.06 30.12 -2.48
N GLY A 370 -14.17 30.92 -3.07
CA GLY A 370 -12.72 30.81 -2.88
C GLY A 370 -12.29 30.95 -1.42
N TYR A 371 -12.87 31.89 -0.68
CA TYR A 371 -12.63 32.08 0.74
C TYR A 371 -13.12 30.88 1.57
N PHE A 372 -14.35 30.42 1.36
CA PHE A 372 -14.88 29.23 2.03
C PHE A 372 -14.06 27.97 1.75
N TRP A 373 -13.61 27.77 0.50
CA TRP A 373 -12.74 26.67 0.11
C TRP A 373 -11.36 26.74 0.80
N ALA A 374 -10.76 27.93 0.88
CA ALA A 374 -9.47 28.12 1.54
C ALA A 374 -9.54 27.86 3.05
N VAL A 375 -10.59 28.36 3.73
CA VAL A 375 -10.78 28.18 5.18
C VAL A 375 -11.09 26.72 5.54
N THR A 376 -11.75 25.96 4.65
CA THR A 376 -12.03 24.53 4.85
C THR A 376 -10.88 23.61 4.41
N GLY A 377 -9.69 24.17 4.12
CA GLY A 377 -8.46 23.42 3.85
C GLY A 377 -8.33 22.93 2.41
N GLY A 378 -8.88 23.69 1.46
CA GLY A 378 -8.52 23.64 0.04
C GLY A 378 -7.21 24.37 -0.21
N PHE A 379 -6.35 23.80 -1.07
CA PHE A 379 -5.06 24.42 -1.42
C PHE A 379 -5.29 25.85 -1.93
N THR A 380 -4.60 26.83 -1.35
CA THR A 380 -4.64 28.21 -1.81
C THR A 380 -3.94 28.29 -3.18
N PRO A 381 -4.50 28.95 -4.20
CA PRO A 381 -3.67 29.68 -5.12
C PRO A 381 -3.07 30.81 -4.27
N SER A 382 -1.90 30.55 -3.70
CA SER A 382 -1.17 31.61 -3.01
C SER A 382 -1.07 32.83 -3.94
N LEU A 383 -1.07 34.01 -3.34
CA LEU A 383 -0.80 35.32 -3.94
C LEU A 383 0.47 35.37 -4.82
N TYR A 384 1.21 34.28 -4.96
CA TYR A 384 2.31 34.08 -5.90
C TYR A 384 1.90 34.27 -7.37
N ALA A 385 0.67 33.94 -7.78
CA ALA A 385 0.23 34.17 -9.17
C ALA A 385 -0.03 35.66 -9.49
N LEU A 386 -0.39 36.48 -8.48
CA LEU A 386 -0.52 37.94 -8.61
C LEU A 386 0.82 38.67 -8.43
N ALA A 387 1.81 38.02 -7.82
CA ALA A 387 3.16 38.56 -7.66
C ALA A 387 4.07 38.34 -8.89
N VAL A 388 3.86 37.26 -9.65
CA VAL A 388 4.70 36.94 -10.83
C VAL A 388 4.28 37.74 -12.09
N SER A 389 3.10 38.37 -12.13
CA SER A 389 2.69 39.25 -13.23
C SER A 389 3.25 40.67 -13.17
N LYS A 390 4.05 41.02 -12.14
CA LYS A 390 4.68 42.34 -11.98
C LYS A 390 6.20 42.36 -12.08
N GLN A 391 6.86 41.29 -12.53
CA GLN A 391 8.33 41.21 -12.58
C GLN A 391 8.96 40.78 -13.92
N PHE A 392 8.19 40.77 -15.02
CA PHE A 392 8.79 40.67 -16.35
C PHE A 392 8.51 41.95 -17.15
N PRO A 393 9.53 42.56 -17.80
CA PRO A 393 9.30 43.67 -18.72
C PRO A 393 8.47 43.16 -19.92
N PRO A 394 7.70 44.05 -20.58
CA PRO A 394 6.87 43.66 -21.72
C PRO A 394 7.71 43.04 -22.84
N PRO A 395 7.20 42.02 -23.55
CA PRO A 395 7.85 41.52 -24.75
C PRO A 395 7.89 42.60 -25.84
N CYS A 396 9.03 42.67 -26.55
CA CYS A 396 9.31 43.61 -27.64
C CYS A 396 8.19 43.66 -28.71
N PRO A 397 7.95 44.84 -29.33
CA PRO A 397 6.96 45.00 -30.39
C PRO A 397 7.55 44.56 -31.74
N CYS A 398 7.73 43.25 -31.94
CA CYS A 398 8.14 42.67 -33.22
C CYS A 398 7.41 41.33 -33.45
N ALA A 399 6.09 41.34 -33.62
CA ALA A 399 5.36 40.16 -34.11
C ALA A 399 4.08 40.49 -34.90
N ASP A 400 3.95 41.71 -35.44
CA ASP A 400 2.91 42.08 -36.41
C ASP A 400 3.47 42.05 -37.84
N VAL A 401 3.99 40.91 -38.30
CA VAL A 401 4.19 40.64 -39.74
C VAL A 401 4.10 39.13 -39.98
N ALA A 402 2.89 38.58 -40.10
CA ALA A 402 2.59 37.38 -40.89
C ALA A 402 1.08 37.04 -40.87
N ALA A 403 0.23 38.02 -41.18
CA ALA A 403 -1.16 37.80 -41.56
C ALA A 403 -1.39 38.40 -42.94
N SER A 404 -0.65 37.92 -43.92
CA SER A 404 -0.80 38.22 -45.36
C SER A 404 -0.07 37.12 -46.10
N LEU A 405 -0.70 36.53 -47.12
CA LEU A 405 -0.30 35.33 -47.88
C LEU A 405 -0.90 34.02 -47.35
N LEU A 406 -2.17 33.77 -47.68
CA LEU A 406 -2.64 32.49 -48.23
C LEU A 406 -4.10 32.63 -48.73
N SER A 407 -4.24 33.26 -49.90
CA SER A 407 -5.33 33.14 -50.90
C SER A 407 -4.92 34.03 -52.08
N PRO A 408 -5.22 33.76 -53.38
CA PRO A 408 -5.95 32.67 -54.05
C PRO A 408 -5.14 32.12 -55.28
N PRO A 409 -5.72 31.49 -56.34
CA PRO A 409 -6.47 32.26 -57.34
C PRO A 409 -7.77 31.61 -57.85
N LYS A 410 -8.67 32.50 -58.27
CA LYS A 410 -9.81 32.25 -59.15
C LYS A 410 -9.30 31.89 -60.55
N HIS A 411 -9.95 30.95 -61.23
CA HIS A 411 -9.98 30.93 -62.69
C HIS A 411 -11.41 31.14 -63.20
N HIS A 412 -11.51 32.15 -64.05
CA HIS A 412 -12.63 32.47 -64.92
C HIS A 412 -12.95 31.33 -65.89
N ARG A 413 -14.23 30.98 -66.03
CA ARG A 413 -15.09 31.43 -67.14
C ARG A 413 -16.54 31.10 -66.85
#